data_AF-A0A653C3E7-F1
#
_entry.id   AF-A0A653C3E7-F1
#
_cell.length_a   1.000
_cell.length_b   1.000
_cell.length_c   1.000
_cell.angle_alpha   90.00
_cell.angle_beta   90.00
_cell.angle_gamma   90.00
#
_symmetry.space_group_name_H-M   'P 1'
#
loop_
_entity.id
_entity.type
_entity.pdbx_description
1 polymer ?
#
loop_
_entity_poly.entity_id
_entity_poly.type
_entity_poly.pdbx_seq_one_letter_code
_entity_poly.pdbx_strand_id
1 'polypeptide(L)'
;MFTPALVVVDIELVKRILQVDFQHFWGHGAFINDKDNLSFHLFNLEGPRWKRDRAKLSPTFTSGKMKMMFQLIVSCTDELTKVLDETSLKNPVDIKDIMSRFTTDVIGSCAFGIECNSLKDPNDDFRKYGRKVTDQLNVEGTVRQFIPLFVPHSLLHLINFHCQNRSIGSFYNRMVKATVNYRKDNNVVRKDFMQLLIELTEGEDPLSIDDIVAECFLFFVAGFETSSSAISFACYELSQHPEIQEKVRDEIETTLERHEGKLSYEAVMEMTYMDKVVYEALRKYPALPFLFRMCSKTYTIPDTDITVEEGTRVFIPALGIHYDPEFYPDPEKFDPERFSEENKATRPSFSWMPFGEGPRICIGMRFGMLQTKLGLYALLRKYKFTLNKKTKRPLVFSKAGILTSPEGSIWVDLEEIK
;
A
#
# COMPACT_ATOMS: atom_id res chain seq x y z
N MET A 1 24.45 18.08 -10.78
CA MET A 1 25.27 18.11 -9.56
C MET A 1 24.72 17.01 -8.66
N PHE A 2 25.51 16.00 -8.31
CA PHE A 2 25.03 14.90 -7.46
C PHE A 2 24.92 15.41 -6.02
N THR A 3 23.72 15.38 -5.45
CA THR A 3 23.50 15.74 -4.04
C THR A 3 23.84 14.54 -3.16
N PRO A 4 24.66 14.69 -2.11
CA PRO A 4 24.92 13.60 -1.18
C PRO A 4 23.63 13.16 -0.49
N ALA A 5 23.57 11.88 -0.13
CA ALA A 5 22.47 11.32 0.64
C ALA A 5 23.03 10.51 1.81
N LEU A 6 22.35 10.59 2.97
CA LEU A 6 22.65 9.82 4.15
C LEU A 6 21.87 8.51 4.12
N VAL A 7 22.55 7.37 4.26
CA VAL A 7 21.90 6.06 4.44
C VAL A 7 22.02 5.68 5.92
N VAL A 8 20.88 5.47 6.58
CA VAL A 8 20.81 5.22 8.02
C VAL A 8 20.44 3.78 8.27
N VAL A 9 21.34 3.04 8.92
CA VAL A 9 21.16 1.61 9.28
C VAL A 9 21.10 1.38 10.79
N ASP A 10 21.64 2.29 11.61
CA ASP A 10 21.55 2.23 13.06
C ASP A 10 20.09 2.46 13.52
N ILE A 11 19.53 1.50 14.26
CA ILE A 11 18.10 1.49 14.61
C ILE A 11 17.70 2.62 15.57
N GLU A 12 18.59 3.04 16.47
CA GLU A 12 18.31 4.16 17.35
C GLU A 12 18.30 5.49 16.58
N LEU A 13 19.19 5.65 15.60
CA LEU A 13 19.16 6.79 14.69
C LEU A 13 17.93 6.75 13.76
N VAL A 14 17.51 5.57 13.27
CA VAL A 14 16.24 5.41 12.54
C VAL A 14 15.07 5.90 13.38
N LYS A 15 14.97 5.46 14.64
CA LYS A 15 13.93 5.89 15.59
C LYS A 15 13.97 7.39 15.83
N ARG A 16 15.16 7.98 15.98
CA ARG A 16 15.30 9.44 16.12
C ARG A 16 14.76 10.19 14.91
N ILE A 17 15.19 9.81 13.71
CA ILE A 17 14.81 10.47 12.46
C ILE A 17 13.30 10.32 12.19
N LEU A 18 12.75 9.13 12.44
CA LEU A 18 11.34 8.84 12.13
C LEU A 18 10.38 9.35 13.20
N GLN A 19 10.79 9.45 14.47
CA GLN A 19 9.90 9.75 15.58
C GLN A 19 10.39 10.87 16.51
N VAL A 20 11.57 10.72 17.13
CA VAL A 20 11.99 11.60 18.26
C VAL A 20 12.32 13.01 17.77
N ASP A 21 13.15 13.12 16.75
CA ASP A 21 13.66 14.37 16.18
C ASP A 21 12.95 14.71 14.86
N PHE A 22 11.72 14.22 14.68
CA PHE A 22 10.92 14.31 13.45
C PHE A 22 10.82 15.73 12.86
N GLN A 23 10.86 16.77 13.68
CA GLN A 23 10.83 18.17 13.23
C GLN A 23 12.01 18.55 12.31
N HIS A 24 13.13 17.81 12.36
CA HIS A 24 14.26 18.00 11.46
C HIS A 24 14.09 17.22 10.14
N PHE A 25 13.11 16.32 10.05
CA PHE A 25 12.98 15.35 8.97
C PHE A 25 11.53 15.20 8.48
N TRP A 26 10.70 16.24 8.55
CA TRP A 26 9.27 16.08 8.26
C TRP A 26 8.96 15.80 6.79
N GLY A 27 9.88 16.10 5.85
CA GLY A 27 9.65 16.05 4.41
C GLY A 27 10.04 14.71 3.79
N HIS A 28 9.48 14.42 2.62
CA HIS A 28 9.94 13.32 1.76
C HIS A 28 10.84 13.82 0.62
N GLY A 29 10.92 15.14 0.42
CA GLY A 29 11.68 15.76 -0.67
C GLY A 29 11.02 15.60 -2.04
N ALA A 30 9.70 15.40 -2.06
CA ALA A 30 8.93 15.23 -3.29
C ALA A 30 8.83 16.55 -4.06
N PHE A 31 8.80 16.47 -5.39
CA PHE A 31 8.51 17.64 -6.22
C PHE A 31 7.00 17.87 -6.33
N ILE A 32 6.57 19.05 -5.89
CA ILE A 32 5.18 19.52 -5.96
C ILE A 32 5.11 20.62 -7.01
N ASN A 33 4.10 20.58 -7.88
CA ASN A 33 3.87 21.61 -8.89
C ASN A 33 2.49 22.24 -8.67
N ASP A 34 2.44 23.55 -8.43
CA ASP A 34 1.21 24.33 -8.24
C ASP A 34 0.18 24.17 -9.37
N LYS A 35 0.61 23.79 -10.57
CA LYS A 35 -0.26 23.57 -11.74
C LYS A 35 -0.70 22.11 -11.92
N ASP A 36 -0.24 21.21 -11.06
CA ASP A 36 -0.58 19.79 -11.03
C ASP A 36 -1.25 19.45 -9.69
N ASN A 37 -2.58 19.48 -9.63
CA ASN A 37 -3.30 19.21 -8.40
C ASN A 37 -3.02 17.81 -7.84
N LEU A 38 -2.70 16.83 -8.69
CA LEU A 38 -2.35 15.49 -8.22
C LEU A 38 -1.06 15.47 -7.39
N SER A 39 -0.19 16.47 -7.53
CA SER A 39 1.05 16.54 -6.75
C SER A 39 0.83 16.93 -5.28
N PHE A 40 -0.35 17.45 -4.91
CA PHE A 40 -0.70 17.96 -3.58
C PHE A 40 -1.35 16.94 -2.65
N HIS A 41 -1.08 15.66 -2.83
CA HIS A 41 -1.61 14.62 -1.94
C HIS A 41 -0.73 14.41 -0.70
N LEU A 42 -1.32 13.82 0.35
CA LEU A 42 -0.73 13.64 1.67
C LEU A 42 0.70 13.05 1.70
N PHE A 43 1.02 12.14 0.78
CA PHE A 43 2.38 11.57 0.69
C PHE A 43 3.45 12.62 0.30
N ASN A 44 3.12 13.58 -0.57
CA ASN A 44 4.07 14.60 -1.03
C ASN A 44 4.07 15.84 -0.15
N LEU A 45 2.92 16.21 0.42
CA LEU A 45 2.79 17.40 1.27
C LEU A 45 3.85 17.42 2.37
N GLU A 46 4.29 18.61 2.76
CA GLU A 46 5.30 18.82 3.80
C GLU A 46 4.89 19.90 4.81
N GLY A 47 5.59 19.95 5.94
CA GLY A 47 5.46 21.00 6.94
C GLY A 47 4.03 21.18 7.49
N PRO A 48 3.59 22.44 7.72
CA PRO A 48 2.28 22.73 8.30
C PRO A 48 1.08 22.21 7.49
N ARG A 49 1.15 22.25 6.15
CA ARG A 49 0.05 21.75 5.30
C ARG A 49 -0.13 20.25 5.44
N TRP A 50 0.98 19.49 5.42
CA TRP A 50 0.92 18.05 5.71
C TRP A 50 0.32 17.77 7.09
N LYS A 51 0.76 18.49 8.13
CA LYS A 51 0.25 18.28 9.49
C LYS A 51 -1.26 18.53 9.57
N ARG A 52 -1.74 19.58 8.92
CA ARG A 52 -3.16 19.95 8.82
C ARG A 52 -3.96 18.86 8.09
N ASP A 53 -3.54 18.48 6.89
CA ASP A 53 -4.30 17.55 6.05
C ASP A 53 -4.24 16.11 6.64
N ARG A 54 -3.10 15.73 7.24
CA ARG A 54 -2.97 14.47 8.00
C ARG A 54 -3.95 14.41 9.17
N ALA A 55 -4.10 15.50 9.93
CA ALA A 55 -5.02 15.55 11.06
C ALA A 55 -6.48 15.39 10.63
N LYS A 56 -6.87 16.00 9.49
CA LYS A 56 -8.22 15.87 8.91
C LYS A 56 -8.52 14.47 8.35
N LEU A 57 -7.53 13.84 7.71
CA LEU A 57 -7.71 12.52 7.10
C LEU A 57 -7.61 11.37 8.11
N SER A 58 -6.88 11.51 9.21
CA SER A 58 -6.67 10.39 10.15
C SER A 58 -7.97 9.77 10.71
N PRO A 59 -9.02 10.57 11.05
CA PRO A 59 -10.32 10.03 11.49
C PRO A 59 -11.06 9.14 10.48
N THR A 60 -10.75 9.25 9.18
CA THR A 60 -11.39 8.42 8.14
C THR A 60 -10.87 6.98 8.13
N PHE A 61 -9.74 6.72 8.81
CA PHE A 61 -9.11 5.39 8.94
C PHE A 61 -9.27 4.76 10.34
N THR A 62 -10.33 5.14 11.07
CA THR A 62 -10.69 4.54 12.36
C THR A 62 -11.35 3.16 12.18
N SER A 63 -11.30 2.31 13.20
CA SER A 63 -11.93 0.97 13.16
C SER A 63 -13.43 1.03 12.84
N GLY A 64 -14.14 2.08 13.31
CA GLY A 64 -15.55 2.29 12.98
C GLY A 64 -15.78 2.56 11.49
N LYS A 65 -14.92 3.34 10.84
CA LYS A 65 -14.98 3.58 9.39
C LYS A 65 -14.53 2.37 8.58
N MET A 66 -13.58 1.57 9.08
CA MET A 66 -13.22 0.28 8.46
C MET A 66 -14.40 -0.69 8.49
N LYS A 67 -15.04 -0.86 9.66
CA LYS A 67 -16.23 -1.69 9.82
C LYS A 67 -17.40 -1.21 8.94
N MET A 68 -17.56 0.10 8.77
CA MET A 68 -18.55 0.68 7.85
C MET A 68 -18.32 0.23 6.40
N MET A 69 -17.07 0.22 5.93
CA MET A 69 -16.71 -0.16 4.56
C MET A 69 -16.55 -1.67 4.37
N PHE A 70 -16.53 -2.46 5.45
CA PHE A 70 -16.27 -3.90 5.43
C PHE A 70 -17.11 -4.66 4.39
N GLN A 71 -18.42 -4.40 4.33
CA GLN A 71 -19.32 -5.08 3.40
C GLN A 71 -19.00 -4.80 1.94
N LEU A 72 -18.47 -3.60 1.62
CA LEU A 72 -18.03 -3.29 0.26
C LEU A 72 -16.84 -4.16 -0.17
N ILE A 73 -15.92 -4.43 0.75
CA ILE A 73 -14.76 -5.30 0.50
C ILE A 73 -15.21 -6.76 0.37
N VAL A 74 -16.13 -7.21 1.22
CA VAL A 74 -16.70 -8.57 1.16
C VAL A 74 -17.39 -8.82 -0.19
N SER A 75 -18.17 -7.86 -0.70
CA SER A 75 -18.76 -8.00 -2.04
C SER A 75 -17.71 -8.20 -3.14
N CYS A 76 -16.54 -7.55 -3.05
CA CYS A 76 -15.43 -7.80 -3.97
C CYS A 76 -14.81 -9.19 -3.80
N THR A 77 -14.81 -9.76 -2.58
CA THR A 77 -14.32 -11.14 -2.36
C THR A 77 -15.25 -12.19 -2.96
N ASP A 78 -16.56 -11.94 -2.94
CA ASP A 78 -17.54 -12.82 -3.58
C ASP A 78 -17.35 -12.82 -5.10
N GLU A 79 -17.18 -11.65 -5.71
CA GLU A 79 -16.91 -11.54 -7.15
C GLU A 79 -15.55 -12.16 -7.54
N LEU A 80 -14.51 -12.00 -6.70
CA LEU A 80 -13.22 -12.65 -6.91
C LEU A 80 -13.37 -14.18 -6.97
N THR A 81 -14.14 -14.75 -6.03
CA THR A 81 -14.37 -16.19 -5.97
C THR A 81 -15.10 -16.68 -7.21
N LYS A 82 -16.13 -15.96 -7.68
CA LYS A 82 -16.85 -16.30 -8.92
C LYS A 82 -15.93 -16.31 -10.14
N VAL A 83 -15.10 -15.29 -10.30
CA VAL A 83 -14.15 -15.19 -11.42
C VAL A 83 -13.10 -16.31 -11.36
N LEU A 84 -12.64 -16.65 -10.16
CA LEU A 84 -11.74 -17.78 -9.96
C LEU A 84 -12.43 -19.11 -10.27
N ASP A 85 -13.70 -19.33 -9.90
CA ASP A 85 -14.42 -20.56 -10.25
C ASP A 85 -14.55 -20.76 -11.77
N GLU A 86 -14.78 -19.68 -12.51
CA GLU A 86 -14.85 -19.70 -13.97
C GLU A 86 -13.47 -19.97 -14.62
N THR A 87 -12.37 -19.59 -13.97
CA THR A 87 -11.01 -19.59 -14.54
C THR A 87 -10.13 -20.76 -14.07
N SER A 88 -10.25 -21.13 -12.78
CA SER A 88 -9.30 -21.96 -12.03
C SER A 88 -9.31 -23.43 -12.41
N LEU A 89 -10.41 -23.95 -12.94
CA LEU A 89 -10.56 -25.39 -13.21
C LEU A 89 -9.76 -25.88 -14.43
N LYS A 90 -9.04 -25.02 -15.16
CA LYS A 90 -8.32 -25.42 -16.40
C LYS A 90 -6.93 -24.81 -16.61
N ASN A 91 -6.55 -23.72 -15.93
CA ASN A 91 -5.30 -23.01 -16.21
C ASN A 91 -4.65 -22.43 -14.94
N PRO A 92 -3.30 -22.32 -14.90
CA PRO A 92 -2.61 -21.60 -13.84
C PRO A 92 -2.99 -20.12 -13.84
N VAL A 93 -3.09 -19.54 -12.65
CA VAL A 93 -3.51 -18.15 -12.43
C VAL A 93 -2.29 -17.29 -12.12
N ASP A 94 -2.17 -16.15 -12.80
CA ASP A 94 -1.25 -15.08 -12.39
C ASP A 94 -1.83 -14.39 -11.16
N ILE A 95 -1.28 -14.69 -9.98
CA ILE A 95 -1.83 -14.23 -8.71
C ILE A 95 -1.75 -12.71 -8.58
N LYS A 96 -0.72 -12.09 -9.17
CA LYS A 96 -0.56 -10.64 -9.12
C LYS A 96 -1.59 -9.94 -9.99
N ASP A 97 -1.86 -10.44 -11.20
CA ASP A 97 -2.90 -9.87 -12.06
C ASP A 97 -4.28 -9.90 -11.38
N ILE A 98 -4.71 -11.06 -10.89
CA ILE A 98 -6.04 -11.22 -10.31
C ILE A 98 -6.18 -10.44 -8.98
N MET A 99 -5.14 -10.40 -8.14
CA MET A 99 -5.18 -9.63 -6.89
C MET A 99 -5.10 -8.12 -7.15
N SER A 100 -4.40 -7.67 -8.19
CA SER A 100 -4.44 -6.27 -8.62
C SER A 100 -5.82 -5.88 -9.14
N ARG A 101 -6.55 -6.77 -9.83
CA ARG A 101 -7.95 -6.55 -10.23
C ARG A 101 -8.88 -6.47 -9.02
N PHE A 102 -8.76 -7.42 -8.08
CA PHE A 102 -9.52 -7.43 -6.83
C PHE A 102 -9.34 -6.13 -6.03
N THR A 103 -8.10 -5.74 -5.77
CA THR A 103 -7.80 -4.52 -4.98
C THR A 103 -8.17 -3.24 -5.73
N THR A 104 -8.15 -3.25 -7.07
CA THR A 104 -8.69 -2.15 -7.90
C THR A 104 -10.19 -2.00 -7.68
N ASP A 105 -10.97 -3.09 -7.69
CA ASP A 105 -12.41 -3.06 -7.43
C ASP A 105 -12.73 -2.63 -5.99
N VAL A 106 -11.95 -3.12 -5.01
CA VAL A 106 -12.07 -2.69 -3.60
C VAL A 106 -11.88 -1.19 -3.47
N ILE A 107 -10.85 -0.62 -4.09
CA ILE A 107 -10.59 0.82 -4.06
C ILE A 107 -11.63 1.58 -4.88
N GLY A 108 -12.05 1.09 -6.05
CA GLY A 108 -13.14 1.71 -6.82
C GLY A 108 -14.41 1.86 -5.98
N SER A 109 -14.77 0.78 -5.26
CA SER A 109 -15.96 0.73 -4.42
C SER A 109 -15.83 1.55 -3.13
N CYS A 110 -14.70 1.44 -2.42
CA CYS A 110 -14.51 2.11 -1.12
C CYS A 110 -14.01 3.55 -1.26
N ALA A 111 -13.07 3.83 -2.17
CA ALA A 111 -12.44 5.15 -2.28
C ALA A 111 -13.23 6.12 -3.18
N PHE A 112 -13.84 5.60 -4.25
CA PHE A 112 -14.53 6.41 -5.27
C PHE A 112 -16.04 6.20 -5.29
N GLY A 113 -16.53 5.12 -4.68
CA GLY A 113 -17.93 4.74 -4.70
C GLY A 113 -18.45 4.43 -6.11
N ILE A 114 -17.61 3.81 -6.93
CA ILE A 114 -17.94 3.35 -8.28
C ILE A 114 -17.69 1.85 -8.40
N GLU A 115 -18.38 1.20 -9.32
CA GLU A 115 -18.15 -0.21 -9.65
C GLU A 115 -17.25 -0.29 -10.89
N CYS A 116 -15.97 -0.58 -10.70
CA CYS A 116 -14.99 -0.65 -11.80
C CYS A 116 -15.09 -1.95 -12.60
N ASN A 117 -15.58 -3.03 -11.99
CA ASN A 117 -15.70 -4.36 -12.58
C ASN A 117 -14.37 -4.88 -13.18
N SER A 118 -13.23 -4.46 -12.62
CA SER A 118 -11.88 -4.87 -13.03
C SER A 118 -11.66 -6.38 -12.92
N LEU A 119 -12.34 -7.04 -11.97
CA LEU A 119 -12.37 -8.50 -11.85
C LEU A 119 -13.04 -9.20 -13.03
N LYS A 120 -13.89 -8.54 -13.81
CA LYS A 120 -14.52 -9.13 -15.01
C LYS A 120 -13.88 -8.63 -16.30
N ASP A 121 -13.59 -7.34 -16.37
CA ASP A 121 -12.92 -6.72 -17.51
C ASP A 121 -11.51 -6.24 -17.14
N PRO A 122 -10.45 -6.97 -17.54
CA PRO A 122 -9.06 -6.56 -17.31
C PRO A 122 -8.67 -5.22 -17.98
N ASN A 123 -9.48 -4.74 -18.93
CA ASN A 123 -9.21 -3.56 -19.74
C ASN A 123 -10.04 -2.34 -19.35
N ASP A 124 -10.75 -2.38 -18.22
CA ASP A 124 -11.50 -1.24 -17.74
C ASP A 124 -10.60 0.00 -17.61
N ASP A 125 -11.19 1.17 -17.87
CA ASP A 125 -10.44 2.43 -17.91
C ASP A 125 -9.78 2.75 -16.56
N PHE A 126 -10.43 2.45 -15.44
CA PHE A 126 -9.92 2.75 -14.11
C PHE A 126 -8.63 1.97 -13.82
N ARG A 127 -8.62 0.66 -14.12
CA ARG A 127 -7.43 -0.18 -14.05
C ARG A 127 -6.37 0.24 -15.07
N LYS A 128 -6.77 0.59 -16.29
CA LYS A 128 -5.83 1.04 -17.34
C LYS A 128 -5.09 2.31 -16.94
N TYR A 129 -5.78 3.32 -16.40
CA TYR A 129 -5.15 4.52 -15.88
C TYR A 129 -4.31 4.23 -14.64
N GLY A 130 -4.71 3.26 -13.82
CA GLY A 130 -3.91 2.84 -12.69
C GLY A 130 -2.61 2.15 -13.05
N ARG A 131 -2.66 1.21 -14.00
CA ARG A 131 -1.44 0.58 -14.54
C ARG A 131 -0.49 1.63 -15.12
N LYS A 132 -0.96 2.68 -15.78
CA LYS A 132 -0.07 3.74 -16.27
C LYS A 132 0.76 4.42 -15.17
N VAL A 133 0.30 4.41 -13.93
CA VAL A 133 1.00 5.01 -12.78
C VAL A 133 2.00 4.04 -12.15
N THR A 134 1.65 2.75 -12.05
CA THR A 134 2.44 1.75 -11.31
C THR A 134 3.22 0.78 -12.18
N ASP A 135 2.92 0.70 -13.48
CA ASP A 135 3.61 -0.17 -14.43
C ASP A 135 5.06 0.29 -14.59
N GLN A 136 5.96 -0.49 -14.02
CA GLN A 136 7.40 -0.24 -14.07
C GLN A 136 7.98 -0.43 -15.48
N LEU A 137 7.27 -1.15 -16.36
CA LEU A 137 7.63 -1.28 -17.77
C LEU A 137 7.25 -0.02 -18.58
N ASN A 138 6.44 0.88 -18.02
CA ASN A 138 6.25 2.21 -18.57
C ASN A 138 7.50 3.06 -18.33
N VAL A 139 8.48 2.93 -19.23
CA VAL A 139 9.75 3.66 -19.16
C VAL A 139 9.53 5.17 -19.12
N GLU A 140 8.56 5.72 -19.87
CA GLU A 140 8.24 7.15 -19.82
C GLU A 140 7.78 7.56 -18.41
N GLY A 141 6.81 6.86 -17.85
CA GLY A 141 6.27 7.14 -16.51
C GLY A 141 7.34 7.01 -15.43
N THR A 142 8.12 5.93 -15.48
CA THR A 142 9.21 5.66 -14.55
C THR A 142 10.26 6.78 -14.62
N VAL A 143 10.77 7.10 -15.81
CA VAL A 143 11.76 8.18 -15.98
C VAL A 143 11.22 9.51 -15.45
N ARG A 144 9.95 9.85 -15.73
CA ARG A 144 9.33 11.09 -15.24
C ARG A 144 9.26 11.18 -13.72
N GLN A 145 9.03 10.06 -13.02
CA GLN A 145 9.04 10.02 -11.55
C GLN A 145 10.44 10.25 -10.97
N PHE A 146 11.50 9.84 -11.67
CA PHE A 146 12.88 9.99 -11.21
C PHE A 146 13.54 11.32 -11.59
N ILE A 147 13.03 12.06 -12.58
CA ILE A 147 13.56 13.37 -13.01
C ILE A 147 13.78 14.34 -11.82
N PRO A 148 12.83 14.51 -10.88
CA PRO A 148 13.03 15.36 -9.70
C PRO A 148 14.20 14.96 -8.79
N LEU A 149 14.66 13.70 -8.85
CA LEU A 149 15.81 13.28 -8.08
C LEU A 149 17.12 13.86 -8.61
N PHE A 150 17.21 14.15 -9.91
CA PHE A 150 18.45 14.54 -10.59
C PHE A 150 18.45 15.99 -11.09
N VAL A 151 17.26 16.59 -11.25
CA VAL A 151 17.08 17.94 -11.77
C VAL A 151 16.66 18.89 -10.64
N PRO A 152 17.32 20.04 -10.46
CA PRO A 152 16.92 21.03 -9.47
C PRO A 152 15.45 21.44 -9.62
N HIS A 153 14.72 21.50 -8.50
CA HIS A 153 13.28 21.81 -8.51
C HIS A 153 12.99 23.17 -9.18
N SER A 154 13.86 24.17 -9.02
CA SER A 154 13.73 25.48 -9.68
C SER A 154 13.64 25.40 -11.20
N LEU A 155 14.40 24.49 -11.83
CA LEU A 155 14.34 24.27 -13.28
C LEU A 155 13.05 23.55 -13.69
N LEU A 156 12.60 22.59 -12.87
CA LEU A 156 11.35 21.87 -13.11
C LEU A 156 10.12 22.78 -12.99
N HIS A 157 10.15 23.74 -12.05
CA HIS A 157 9.13 24.78 -11.96
C HIS A 157 9.11 25.68 -13.20
N LEU A 158 10.28 26.09 -13.72
CA LEU A 158 10.38 26.94 -14.90
C LEU A 158 9.71 26.34 -16.13
N ILE A 159 9.86 25.02 -16.34
CA ILE A 159 9.27 24.31 -17.49
C ILE A 159 7.87 23.76 -17.21
N ASN A 160 7.29 24.03 -16.04
CA ASN A 160 6.00 23.49 -15.61
C ASN A 160 5.96 21.95 -15.71
N PHE A 161 7.00 21.29 -15.18
CA PHE A 161 7.12 19.83 -15.22
C PHE A 161 6.00 19.15 -14.44
N HIS A 162 5.45 18.06 -14.98
CA HIS A 162 4.45 17.22 -14.29
C HIS A 162 5.02 15.82 -14.12
N CYS A 163 5.10 15.35 -12.87
CA CYS A 163 5.54 13.99 -12.56
C CYS A 163 4.61 12.94 -13.20
N GLN A 164 3.31 13.26 -13.27
CA GLN A 164 2.32 12.41 -13.89
C GLN A 164 1.99 12.89 -15.32
N ASN A 165 1.54 11.97 -16.16
CA ASN A 165 1.04 12.31 -17.48
C ASN A 165 -0.27 13.13 -17.35
N ARG A 166 -0.43 14.19 -18.13
CA ARG A 166 -1.63 15.07 -18.06
C ARG A 166 -2.93 14.31 -18.30
N SER A 167 -2.91 13.23 -19.09
CA SER A 167 -4.08 12.37 -19.29
C SER A 167 -4.57 11.74 -17.97
N ILE A 168 -3.63 11.32 -17.10
CA ILE A 168 -3.92 10.79 -15.76
C ILE A 168 -4.60 11.87 -14.91
N GLY A 169 -3.99 13.06 -14.85
CA GLY A 169 -4.58 14.24 -14.20
C GLY A 169 -6.01 14.51 -14.65
N SER A 170 -6.26 14.56 -15.97
CA SER A 170 -7.59 14.81 -16.51
C SER A 170 -8.60 13.71 -16.17
N PHE A 171 -8.17 12.45 -16.10
CA PHE A 171 -9.05 11.33 -15.78
C PHE A 171 -9.55 11.42 -14.34
N TYR A 172 -8.64 11.53 -13.36
CA TYR A 172 -9.02 11.63 -11.95
C TYR A 172 -9.81 12.91 -11.66
N ASN A 173 -9.42 14.04 -12.26
CA ASN A 173 -10.19 15.28 -12.14
C ASN A 173 -11.64 15.11 -12.59
N ARG A 174 -11.86 14.56 -13.79
CA ARG A 174 -13.22 14.37 -14.33
C ARG A 174 -14.02 13.40 -13.46
N MET A 175 -13.44 12.27 -13.11
CA MET A 175 -14.12 11.22 -12.35
C MET A 175 -14.53 11.71 -10.96
N VAL A 176 -13.60 12.29 -10.20
CA VAL A 176 -13.88 12.78 -8.83
C VAL A 176 -14.90 13.91 -8.88
N LYS A 177 -14.72 14.91 -9.77
CA LYS A 177 -15.66 16.03 -9.90
C LYS A 177 -17.06 15.56 -10.30
N ALA A 178 -17.16 14.61 -11.24
CA ALA A 178 -18.43 14.02 -11.64
C ALA A 178 -19.12 13.29 -10.46
N THR A 179 -18.38 12.47 -9.71
CA THR A 179 -18.92 11.76 -8.54
C THR A 179 -19.39 12.72 -7.45
N VAL A 180 -18.59 13.74 -7.11
CA VAL A 180 -18.96 14.73 -6.09
C VAL A 180 -20.21 15.51 -6.51
N ASN A 181 -20.25 16.01 -7.75
CA ASN A 181 -21.39 16.76 -8.26
C ASN A 181 -22.66 15.88 -8.28
N TYR A 182 -22.56 14.66 -8.81
CA TYR A 182 -23.68 13.73 -8.85
C TYR A 182 -24.26 13.49 -7.45
N ARG A 183 -23.42 13.27 -6.43
CA ARG A 183 -23.88 13.06 -5.06
C ARG A 183 -24.56 14.28 -4.46
N LYS A 184 -23.98 15.47 -4.66
CA LYS A 184 -24.54 16.73 -4.18
C LYS A 184 -25.88 17.05 -4.85
N ASP A 185 -25.97 16.87 -6.16
CA ASP A 185 -27.17 17.18 -6.94
C ASP A 185 -28.32 16.20 -6.68
N ASN A 186 -28.01 14.94 -6.34
CA ASN A 186 -29.00 13.88 -6.14
C ASN A 186 -29.19 13.45 -4.67
N ASN A 187 -28.54 14.13 -3.71
CA ASN A 187 -28.57 13.79 -2.27
C ASN A 187 -28.19 12.32 -1.97
N VAL A 188 -27.20 11.79 -2.69
CA VAL A 188 -26.76 10.39 -2.53
C VAL A 188 -25.71 10.31 -1.43
N VAL A 189 -26.02 9.57 -0.36
CA VAL A 189 -25.08 9.27 0.74
C VAL A 189 -24.69 7.80 0.67
N ARG A 190 -23.39 7.52 0.52
CA ARG A 190 -22.83 6.17 0.51
C ARG A 190 -21.85 6.02 1.67
N LYS A 191 -21.84 4.85 2.30
CA LYS A 191 -20.95 4.50 3.41
C LYS A 191 -19.54 4.15 2.91
N ASP A 192 -18.89 5.13 2.29
CA ASP A 192 -17.59 4.98 1.65
C ASP A 192 -16.67 6.17 1.95
N PHE A 193 -15.43 6.08 1.50
CA PHE A 193 -14.41 7.09 1.75
C PHE A 193 -14.68 8.41 1.00
N MET A 194 -15.26 8.34 -0.20
CA MET A 194 -15.65 9.54 -0.96
C MET A 194 -16.62 10.41 -0.16
N GLN A 195 -17.57 9.79 0.55
CA GLN A 195 -18.48 10.50 1.44
C GLN A 195 -17.72 11.22 2.57
N LEU A 196 -16.73 10.55 3.17
CA LEU A 196 -15.89 11.15 4.21
C LEU A 196 -15.08 12.33 3.67
N LEU A 197 -14.58 12.25 2.44
CA LEU A 197 -13.88 13.37 1.80
C LEU A 197 -14.82 14.54 1.51
N ILE A 198 -16.05 14.28 1.05
CA ILE A 198 -17.06 15.32 0.82
C ILE A 198 -17.40 16.03 2.13
N GLU A 199 -17.58 15.29 3.23
CA GLU A 199 -17.80 15.85 4.57
C GLU A 199 -16.64 16.78 4.99
N LEU A 200 -15.40 16.48 4.61
CA LEU A 200 -14.23 17.35 4.88
C LEU A 200 -14.18 18.61 4.00
N THR A 201 -15.07 18.77 3.01
CA THR A 201 -15.26 20.04 2.28
C THR A 201 -16.21 20.99 3.00
N GLU A 202 -16.82 20.52 4.08
CA GLU A 202 -17.81 21.23 4.87
C GLU A 202 -17.23 21.48 6.27
N GLY A 203 -17.45 22.67 6.83
CA GLY A 203 -16.99 23.03 8.18
C GLY A 203 -15.82 24.02 8.23
N GLU A 204 -15.14 24.07 9.38
CA GLU A 204 -14.03 24.98 9.64
C GLU A 204 -12.75 24.48 8.96
N ASP A 205 -12.12 25.34 8.15
CA ASP A 205 -10.94 25.01 7.32
C ASP A 205 -11.21 23.82 6.35
N PRO A 206 -12.08 24.00 5.33
CA PRO A 206 -12.48 22.92 4.43
C PRO A 206 -11.36 22.50 3.47
N LEU A 207 -11.35 21.23 3.07
CA LEU A 207 -10.57 20.77 1.91
C LEU A 207 -11.21 21.27 0.61
N SER A 208 -10.38 21.67 -0.35
CA SER A 208 -10.87 22.03 -1.68
C SER A 208 -11.21 20.78 -2.50
N ILE A 209 -12.00 20.95 -3.57
CA ILE A 209 -12.26 19.85 -4.51
C ILE A 209 -10.95 19.33 -5.15
N ASP A 210 -9.99 20.22 -5.38
CA ASP A 210 -8.69 19.80 -5.93
C ASP A 210 -7.86 19.01 -4.90
N ASP A 211 -7.99 19.29 -3.60
CA ASP A 211 -7.41 18.44 -2.54
C ASP A 211 -8.07 17.05 -2.54
N ILE A 212 -9.40 16.96 -2.69
CA ILE A 212 -10.09 15.66 -2.83
C ILE A 212 -9.55 14.89 -4.03
N VAL A 213 -9.39 15.54 -5.18
CA VAL A 213 -8.85 14.89 -6.38
C VAL A 213 -7.47 14.32 -6.11
N ALA A 214 -6.59 15.09 -5.44
CA ALA A 214 -5.25 14.66 -5.08
C ALA A 214 -5.26 13.45 -4.13
N GLU A 215 -6.07 13.50 -3.07
CA GLU A 215 -6.17 12.42 -2.09
C GLU A 215 -6.79 11.16 -2.69
N CYS A 216 -7.83 11.28 -3.52
CA CYS A 216 -8.39 10.15 -4.26
C CYS A 216 -7.34 9.48 -5.16
N PHE A 217 -6.53 10.28 -5.87
CA PHE A 217 -5.43 9.74 -6.67
C PHE A 217 -4.41 8.98 -5.81
N LEU A 218 -4.01 9.53 -4.67
CA LEU A 218 -3.11 8.85 -3.74
C LEU A 218 -3.70 7.54 -3.20
N PHE A 219 -4.94 7.56 -2.71
CA PHE A 219 -5.58 6.36 -2.16
C PHE A 219 -5.80 5.29 -3.22
N PHE A 220 -6.00 5.71 -4.48
CA PHE A 220 -5.99 4.77 -5.57
C PHE A 220 -4.64 4.06 -5.67
N VAL A 221 -3.57 4.80 -5.98
CA VAL A 221 -2.24 4.24 -6.24
C VAL A 221 -1.71 3.45 -5.05
N ALA A 222 -1.82 4.01 -3.85
CA ALA A 222 -1.34 3.37 -2.63
C ALA A 222 -2.18 2.14 -2.26
N GLY A 223 -3.49 2.18 -2.51
CA GLY A 223 -4.43 1.16 -2.06
C GLY A 223 -4.39 -0.14 -2.87
N PHE A 224 -4.33 -0.05 -4.20
CA PHE A 224 -4.39 -1.25 -5.04
C PHE A 224 -3.04 -1.95 -5.18
N GLU A 225 -1.96 -1.21 -5.43
CA GLU A 225 -0.67 -1.81 -5.80
C GLU A 225 0.00 -2.48 -4.59
N THR A 226 0.04 -1.81 -3.44
CA THR A 226 0.69 -2.32 -2.23
C THR A 226 -0.01 -3.56 -1.67
N SER A 227 -1.35 -3.51 -1.57
CA SER A 227 -2.14 -4.62 -1.05
C SER A 227 -2.13 -5.82 -2.00
N SER A 228 -2.23 -5.60 -3.32
CA SER A 228 -2.12 -6.71 -4.26
C SER A 228 -0.74 -7.38 -4.23
N SER A 229 0.34 -6.61 -4.05
CA SER A 229 1.67 -7.17 -3.83
C SER A 229 1.75 -7.98 -2.54
N ALA A 230 1.23 -7.44 -1.43
CA ALA A 230 1.22 -8.15 -0.15
C ALA A 230 0.49 -9.49 -0.23
N ILE A 231 -0.70 -9.52 -0.84
CA ILE A 231 -1.45 -10.76 -1.06
C ILE A 231 -0.66 -11.70 -1.97
N SER A 232 -0.10 -11.20 -3.08
CA SER A 232 0.63 -12.02 -4.06
C SER A 232 1.88 -12.68 -3.47
N PHE A 233 2.65 -11.94 -2.67
CA PHE A 233 3.84 -12.47 -2.01
C PHE A 233 3.49 -13.43 -0.87
N ALA A 234 2.41 -13.17 -0.12
CA ALA A 234 1.90 -14.13 0.85
C ALA A 234 1.46 -15.43 0.14
N CYS A 235 0.75 -15.35 -0.98
CA CYS A 235 0.40 -16.52 -1.79
C CYS A 235 1.64 -17.25 -2.34
N TYR A 236 2.66 -16.51 -2.80
CA TYR A 236 3.92 -17.12 -3.24
C TYR A 236 4.57 -17.97 -2.14
N GLU A 237 4.64 -17.44 -0.92
CA GLU A 237 5.20 -18.18 0.22
C GLU A 237 4.31 -19.35 0.63
N LEU A 238 3.01 -19.13 0.80
CA LEU A 238 2.07 -20.18 1.17
C LEU A 238 1.99 -21.30 0.13
N SER A 239 2.22 -21.02 -1.16
CA SER A 239 2.23 -22.03 -2.22
C SER A 239 3.40 -23.02 -2.13
N GLN A 240 4.40 -22.69 -1.31
CA GLN A 240 5.61 -23.49 -1.07
C GLN A 240 5.65 -24.06 0.36
N HIS A 241 4.75 -23.61 1.24
CA HIS A 241 4.65 -24.00 2.65
C HIS A 241 3.24 -24.54 2.95
N PRO A 242 2.89 -25.75 2.46
CA PRO A 242 1.56 -26.31 2.62
C PRO A 242 1.12 -26.39 4.08
N GLU A 243 2.04 -26.67 5.01
CA GLU A 243 1.77 -26.71 6.45
C GLU A 243 1.32 -25.36 7.03
N ILE A 244 1.90 -24.25 6.54
CA ILE A 244 1.47 -22.90 6.94
C ILE A 244 0.11 -22.59 6.28
N GLN A 245 -0.08 -22.99 5.03
CA GLN A 245 -1.33 -22.83 4.30
C GLN A 245 -2.51 -23.52 5.00
N GLU A 246 -2.33 -24.78 5.41
CA GLU A 246 -3.33 -25.53 6.20
C GLU A 246 -3.58 -24.85 7.55
N LYS A 247 -2.54 -24.41 8.27
CA LYS A 247 -2.71 -23.78 9.58
C LYS A 247 -3.50 -22.47 9.53
N VAL A 248 -3.33 -21.65 8.49
CA VAL A 248 -4.18 -20.44 8.30
C VAL A 248 -5.61 -20.84 7.95
N ARG A 249 -5.80 -21.89 7.15
CA ARG A 249 -7.13 -22.39 6.80
C ARG A 249 -7.87 -22.93 8.02
N ASP A 250 -7.22 -23.70 8.87
CA ASP A 250 -7.77 -24.19 10.12
C ASP A 250 -8.21 -23.03 11.04
N GLU A 251 -7.41 -21.95 11.09
CA GLU A 251 -7.79 -20.74 11.82
C GLU A 251 -9.03 -20.08 11.22
N ILE A 252 -9.12 -19.98 9.89
CA ILE A 252 -10.29 -19.42 9.19
C ILE A 252 -11.54 -20.21 9.57
N GLU A 253 -11.53 -21.53 9.39
CA GLU A 253 -12.70 -22.38 9.64
C GLU A 253 -13.12 -22.36 11.11
N THR A 254 -12.16 -22.55 12.04
CA THR A 254 -12.45 -22.51 13.48
C THR A 254 -12.99 -21.13 13.91
N THR A 255 -12.49 -20.06 13.31
CA THR A 255 -12.99 -18.70 13.61
C THR A 255 -14.41 -18.52 13.07
N LEU A 256 -14.70 -18.97 11.86
CA LEU A 256 -16.06 -18.93 11.31
C LEU A 256 -17.03 -19.75 12.15
N GLU A 257 -16.65 -20.94 12.63
CA GLU A 257 -17.48 -21.76 13.53
C GLU A 257 -17.88 -21.00 14.80
N ARG A 258 -16.94 -20.26 15.41
CA ARG A 258 -17.23 -19.40 16.57
C ARG A 258 -18.17 -18.24 16.24
N HIS A 259 -18.24 -17.83 14.97
CA HIS A 259 -19.07 -16.74 14.44
C HIS A 259 -20.28 -17.24 13.64
N GLU A 260 -20.82 -18.42 13.98
CA GLU A 260 -22.02 -19.01 13.34
C GLU A 260 -21.89 -19.23 11.81
N GLY A 261 -20.67 -19.49 11.34
CA GLY A 261 -20.34 -19.67 9.93
C GLY A 261 -20.36 -18.37 9.11
N LYS A 262 -20.49 -17.20 9.73
CA LYS A 262 -20.60 -15.90 9.06
C LYS A 262 -19.28 -15.14 9.08
N LEU A 263 -18.90 -14.61 7.93
CA LEU A 263 -17.79 -13.66 7.84
C LEU A 263 -18.23 -12.29 8.35
N SER A 264 -17.71 -11.90 9.52
CA SER A 264 -17.92 -10.58 10.13
C SER A 264 -16.61 -9.80 10.23
N TYR A 265 -16.69 -8.49 10.48
CA TYR A 265 -15.49 -7.68 10.74
C TYR A 265 -14.74 -8.21 11.96
N GLU A 266 -15.49 -8.57 13.01
CA GLU A 266 -14.95 -9.15 14.25
C GLU A 266 -14.23 -10.48 13.99
N ALA A 267 -14.83 -11.37 13.20
CA ALA A 267 -14.20 -12.65 12.83
C ALA A 267 -12.85 -12.44 12.14
N VAL A 268 -12.76 -11.52 11.17
CA VAL A 268 -11.49 -11.22 10.49
C VAL A 268 -10.45 -10.64 11.45
N MET A 269 -10.88 -9.84 12.43
CA MET A 269 -9.96 -9.29 13.44
C MET A 269 -9.46 -10.34 14.44
N GLU A 270 -10.15 -11.47 14.61
CA GLU A 270 -9.71 -12.60 15.45
C GLU A 270 -8.71 -13.54 14.76
N MET A 271 -8.53 -13.44 13.44
CA MET A 271 -7.58 -14.29 12.69
C MET A 271 -6.13 -13.82 12.91
N THR A 272 -5.55 -14.18 14.05
CA THR A 272 -4.22 -13.73 14.50
C THR A 272 -3.06 -14.42 13.78
N TYR A 273 -3.21 -15.68 13.38
CA TYR A 273 -2.19 -16.40 12.62
C TYR A 273 -2.13 -15.89 11.18
N MET A 274 -3.27 -15.50 10.60
CA MET A 274 -3.29 -14.75 9.34
C MET A 274 -2.52 -13.43 9.44
N ASP A 275 -2.62 -12.70 10.56
CA ASP A 275 -1.82 -11.49 10.78
C ASP A 275 -0.31 -11.80 10.77
N LYS A 276 0.11 -12.90 11.42
CA LYS A 276 1.50 -13.35 11.40
C LYS A 276 2.00 -13.65 9.98
N VAL A 277 1.19 -14.32 9.18
CA VAL A 277 1.52 -14.64 7.77
C VAL A 277 1.65 -13.37 6.93
N VAL A 278 0.71 -12.43 7.07
CA VAL A 278 0.79 -11.15 6.35
C VAL A 278 2.01 -10.34 6.82
N TYR A 279 2.31 -10.32 8.12
CA TYR A 279 3.44 -9.58 8.67
C TYR A 279 4.79 -10.14 8.22
N GLU A 280 4.92 -11.48 8.15
CA GLU A 280 6.12 -12.12 7.62
C GLU A 280 6.27 -11.91 6.11
N ALA A 281 5.17 -11.92 5.35
CA ALA A 281 5.20 -11.54 3.93
C ALA A 281 5.65 -10.09 3.75
N LEU A 282 5.14 -9.16 4.57
CA LEU A 282 5.54 -7.75 4.54
C LEU A 282 6.98 -7.51 5.04
N ARG A 283 7.54 -8.39 5.89
CA ARG A 283 8.96 -8.37 6.25
C ARG A 283 9.82 -8.80 5.07
N LYS A 284 9.50 -9.93 4.44
CA LYS A 284 10.28 -10.44 3.30
C LYS A 284 10.13 -9.58 2.04
N TYR A 285 8.98 -8.94 1.88
CA TYR A 285 8.58 -8.24 0.67
C TYR A 285 7.89 -6.90 0.99
N PRO A 286 8.54 -5.96 1.69
CA PRO A 286 7.98 -4.66 1.96
C PRO A 286 7.71 -3.93 0.64
N ALA A 287 6.49 -3.40 0.47
CA ALA A 287 6.11 -2.74 -0.78
C ALA A 287 7.05 -1.58 -1.15
N LEU A 288 7.53 -0.84 -0.14
CA LEU A 288 8.63 0.11 -0.29
C LEU A 288 9.90 -0.48 0.35
N PRO A 289 10.95 -0.78 -0.42
CA PRO A 289 12.18 -1.36 0.12
C PRO A 289 13.05 -0.36 0.90
N PHE A 290 12.72 0.93 0.84
CA PHE A 290 13.37 2.00 1.59
C PHE A 290 12.37 3.10 1.96
N LEU A 291 12.62 3.75 3.11
CA LEU A 291 11.92 4.96 3.52
C LEU A 291 12.79 6.18 3.21
N PHE A 292 12.14 7.28 2.86
CA PHE A 292 12.81 8.52 2.48
C PHE A 292 12.46 9.63 3.46
N ARG A 293 13.45 10.43 3.84
CA ARG A 293 13.25 11.71 4.52
C ARG A 293 14.10 12.78 3.87
N MET A 294 13.72 14.03 4.08
CA MET A 294 14.53 15.20 3.74
C MET A 294 14.89 15.91 5.04
N CYS A 295 16.18 16.15 5.27
CA CYS A 295 16.61 17.03 6.35
C CYS A 295 16.06 18.44 6.09
N SER A 296 15.02 18.80 6.83
CA SER A 296 14.27 20.05 6.69
C SER A 296 14.84 21.16 7.56
N LYS A 297 15.72 20.81 8.50
CA LYS A 297 16.48 21.72 9.35
C LYS A 297 17.76 21.01 9.78
N THR A 298 18.92 21.65 9.58
CA THR A 298 20.24 21.09 9.94
C THR A 298 20.20 20.40 11.30
N TYR A 299 20.76 19.19 11.35
CA TYR A 299 20.68 18.28 12.50
C TYR A 299 22.04 17.64 12.76
N THR A 300 22.57 17.83 13.96
CA THR A 300 23.76 17.12 14.44
C THR A 300 23.32 15.83 15.11
N ILE A 301 23.85 14.70 14.64
CA ILE A 301 23.55 13.39 15.21
C ILE A 301 24.12 13.35 16.63
N PRO A 302 23.29 13.11 17.66
CA PRO A 302 23.74 13.06 19.05
C PRO A 302 24.92 12.11 19.23
N ASP A 303 25.84 12.50 20.11
CA ASP A 303 27.02 11.70 20.46
C ASP A 303 28.02 11.47 19.30
N THR A 304 27.91 12.28 18.23
CA THR A 304 28.84 12.27 17.09
C THR A 304 29.15 13.69 16.61
N ASP A 305 30.21 13.84 15.81
CA ASP A 305 30.54 15.08 15.11
C ASP A 305 29.88 15.18 13.72
N ILE A 306 28.90 14.32 13.42
CA ILE A 306 28.25 14.25 12.10
C ILE A 306 27.06 15.21 12.06
N THR A 307 27.11 16.18 11.14
CA THR A 307 26.02 17.11 10.85
C THR A 307 25.37 16.78 9.51
N VAL A 308 24.04 16.66 9.53
CA VAL A 308 23.19 16.49 8.36
C VAL A 308 22.66 17.86 7.97
N GLU A 309 23.10 18.39 6.84
CA GLU A 309 22.70 19.71 6.37
C GLU A 309 21.27 19.74 5.83
N GLU A 310 20.61 20.89 5.96
CA GLU A 310 19.31 21.12 5.34
C GLU A 310 19.35 20.82 3.83
N GLY A 311 18.31 20.14 3.33
CA GLY A 311 18.24 19.66 1.95
C GLY A 311 18.97 18.33 1.70
N THR A 312 19.62 17.75 2.71
CA THR A 312 20.21 16.41 2.60
C THR A 312 19.11 15.34 2.60
N ARG A 313 19.15 14.46 1.60
CA ARG A 313 18.25 13.29 1.53
C ARG A 313 18.71 12.22 2.51
N VAL A 314 17.76 11.59 3.16
CA VAL A 314 17.99 10.49 4.10
C VAL A 314 17.23 9.27 3.61
N PHE A 315 17.92 8.14 3.50
CA PHE A 315 17.37 6.84 3.12
C PHE A 315 17.51 5.88 4.29
N ILE A 316 16.43 5.15 4.58
CA ILE A 316 16.44 4.06 5.57
C ILE A 316 16.11 2.77 4.81
N PRO A 317 17.06 1.81 4.68
CA PRO A 317 16.88 0.62 3.87
C PRO A 317 16.00 -0.41 4.60
N ALA A 318 14.68 -0.22 4.54
CA ALA A 318 13.68 -1.09 5.16
C ALA A 318 13.89 -2.58 4.82
N LEU A 319 14.08 -2.89 3.54
CA LEU A 319 14.34 -4.26 3.10
C LEU A 319 15.64 -4.81 3.69
N GLY A 320 16.69 -3.99 3.76
CA GLY A 320 17.97 -4.39 4.37
C GLY A 320 17.82 -4.73 5.85
N ILE A 321 17.16 -3.84 6.60
CA ILE A 321 16.87 -4.05 8.04
C ILE A 321 15.99 -5.29 8.25
N HIS A 322 15.01 -5.52 7.37
CA HIS A 322 14.11 -6.68 7.46
C HIS A 322 14.81 -8.00 7.15
N TYR A 323 15.97 -7.98 6.49
CA TYR A 323 16.82 -9.14 6.21
C TYR A 323 18.07 -9.18 7.09
N ASP A 324 18.18 -8.31 8.09
CA ASP A 324 19.32 -8.30 8.99
C ASP A 324 19.22 -9.49 9.97
N PRO A 325 20.19 -10.43 9.97
CA PRO A 325 20.17 -11.58 10.88
C PRO A 325 20.29 -11.20 12.36
N GLU A 326 20.75 -9.98 12.70
CA GLU A 326 20.74 -9.49 14.08
C GLU A 326 19.32 -9.32 14.62
N PHE A 327 18.39 -8.90 13.75
CA PHE A 327 16.97 -8.71 14.13
C PHE A 327 16.09 -9.89 13.74
N TYR A 328 16.48 -10.63 12.69
CA TYR A 328 15.73 -11.74 12.12
C TYR A 328 16.64 -12.93 11.82
N PRO A 329 16.92 -13.81 12.80
CA PRO A 329 17.75 -15.01 12.59
C PRO A 329 17.23 -15.87 11.43
N ASP A 330 18.08 -16.35 10.53
CA ASP A 330 17.67 -17.02 9.28
C ASP A 330 16.68 -16.17 8.43
N PRO A 331 17.06 -14.95 8.02
CA PRO A 331 16.13 -13.96 7.45
C PRO A 331 15.49 -14.41 6.13
N GLU A 332 16.07 -15.40 5.46
CA GLU A 332 15.54 -15.99 4.23
C GLU A 332 14.37 -16.95 4.48
N LYS A 333 14.27 -17.54 5.67
CA LYS A 333 13.18 -18.46 6.02
C LYS A 333 11.88 -17.67 6.24
N PHE A 334 10.81 -18.10 5.57
CA PHE A 334 9.45 -17.62 5.84
C PHE A 334 8.94 -18.27 7.14
N ASP A 335 8.90 -17.48 8.22
CA ASP A 335 8.50 -17.98 9.54
C ASP A 335 7.49 -17.02 10.21
N PRO A 336 6.18 -17.29 10.10
CA PRO A 336 5.15 -16.48 10.74
C PRO A 336 5.31 -16.36 12.27
N GLU A 337 5.93 -17.33 12.94
CA GLU A 337 6.08 -17.30 14.40
C GLU A 337 7.05 -16.21 14.87
N ARG A 338 7.83 -15.57 13.99
CA ARG A 338 8.57 -14.32 14.29
C ARG A 338 7.67 -13.19 14.79
N PHE A 339 6.38 -13.26 14.45
CA PHE A 339 5.35 -12.32 14.84
C PHE A 339 4.42 -12.86 15.94
N SER A 340 4.85 -13.87 16.69
CA SER A 340 4.28 -14.14 18.02
C SER A 340 4.55 -12.95 18.95
N GLU A 341 3.70 -12.77 19.97
CA GLU A 341 3.88 -11.67 20.92
C GLU A 341 5.22 -11.76 21.67
N GLU A 342 5.65 -12.99 22.00
CA GLU A 342 6.96 -13.27 22.60
C GLU A 342 8.11 -12.82 21.69
N ASN A 343 8.13 -13.25 20.43
CA ASN A 343 9.22 -12.92 19.49
C ASN A 343 9.20 -11.46 19.04
N LYS A 344 8.05 -10.78 19.06
CA LYS A 344 8.00 -9.33 18.86
C LYS A 344 8.63 -8.58 20.02
N ALA A 345 8.36 -9.01 21.25
CA ALA A 345 8.84 -8.34 22.46
C ALA A 345 10.37 -8.38 22.61
N THR A 346 11.04 -9.38 22.02
CA THR A 346 12.51 -9.49 22.06
C THR A 346 13.22 -8.65 21.00
N ARG A 347 12.49 -8.11 20.02
CA ARG A 347 13.10 -7.42 18.88
C ARG A 347 13.10 -5.90 19.07
N PRO A 348 14.17 -5.19 18.70
CA PRO A 348 14.21 -3.73 18.79
C PRO A 348 13.04 -3.07 18.07
N SER A 349 12.50 -1.99 18.64
CA SER A 349 11.53 -1.14 17.94
C SER A 349 12.12 -0.62 16.62
N PHE A 350 11.30 -0.32 15.61
CA PHE A 350 11.74 0.17 14.29
C PHE A 350 12.51 -0.84 13.41
N SER A 351 12.70 -2.07 13.86
CA SER A 351 13.25 -3.17 13.04
C SER A 351 12.24 -3.77 12.05
N TRP A 352 10.93 -3.57 12.29
CA TRP A 352 9.85 -3.93 11.37
C TRP A 352 9.08 -2.67 10.98
N MET A 353 9.15 -2.28 9.72
CA MET A 353 8.63 -0.99 9.25
C MET A 353 8.06 -1.03 7.81
N PRO A 354 7.25 -2.03 7.42
CA PRO A 354 6.65 -2.08 6.08
C PRO A 354 5.62 -0.97 5.85
N PHE A 355 5.09 -0.37 6.92
CA PHE A 355 4.18 0.78 6.88
C PHE A 355 4.88 2.11 7.19
N GLY A 356 6.21 2.10 7.34
CA GLY A 356 6.96 3.18 7.99
C GLY A 356 6.67 3.27 9.48
N GLU A 357 7.21 4.30 10.13
CA GLU A 357 7.04 4.55 11.56
C GLU A 357 6.95 6.06 11.87
N GLY A 358 6.54 6.38 13.10
CA GLY A 358 6.43 7.74 13.61
C GLY A 358 5.28 8.55 12.99
N PRO A 359 5.31 9.90 13.05
CA PRO A 359 4.20 10.75 12.61
C PRO A 359 3.78 10.57 11.14
N ARG A 360 4.69 10.07 10.29
CA ARG A 360 4.50 9.78 8.86
C ARG A 360 4.11 8.32 8.55
N ILE A 361 3.82 7.49 9.57
CA ILE A 361 3.35 6.11 9.38
C ILE A 361 2.16 6.05 8.41
N CYS A 362 2.08 4.98 7.62
CA CYS A 362 1.01 4.77 6.63
C CYS A 362 -0.37 5.02 7.24
N ILE A 363 -1.13 5.97 6.68
CA ILE A 363 -2.48 6.29 7.15
C ILE A 363 -3.45 5.14 6.86
N GLY A 364 -3.23 4.44 5.76
CA GLY A 364 -4.07 3.35 5.27
C GLY A 364 -3.73 1.99 5.86
N MET A 365 -2.85 1.88 6.86
CA MET A 365 -2.38 0.60 7.41
C MET A 365 -3.54 -0.35 7.76
N ARG A 366 -4.57 0.14 8.47
CA ARG A 366 -5.73 -0.68 8.85
C ARG A 366 -6.53 -1.15 7.64
N PHE A 367 -6.75 -0.27 6.67
CA PHE A 367 -7.47 -0.60 5.44
C PHE A 367 -6.70 -1.60 4.59
N GLY A 368 -5.39 -1.39 4.41
CA GLY A 368 -4.47 -2.28 3.70
C GLY A 368 -4.44 -3.67 4.32
N MET A 369 -4.31 -3.76 5.65
CA MET A 369 -4.39 -5.04 6.36
C MET A 369 -5.76 -5.71 6.16
N LEU A 370 -6.86 -4.97 6.30
CA LEU A 370 -8.20 -5.53 6.15
C LEU A 370 -8.44 -6.12 4.74
N GLN A 371 -8.14 -5.37 3.68
CA GLN A 371 -8.32 -5.89 2.31
C GLN A 371 -7.35 -7.03 1.98
N THR A 372 -6.14 -7.02 2.56
CA THR A 372 -5.16 -8.11 2.38
C THR A 372 -5.66 -9.40 3.03
N LYS A 373 -6.15 -9.33 4.28
CA LYS A 373 -6.75 -10.46 4.98
C LYS A 373 -7.96 -11.00 4.24
N LEU A 374 -8.85 -10.12 3.76
CA LEU A 374 -10.04 -10.52 3.01
C LEU A 374 -9.71 -11.16 1.65
N GLY A 375 -8.68 -10.66 0.95
CA GLY A 375 -8.19 -11.28 -0.27
C GLY A 375 -7.59 -12.67 -0.02
N LEU A 376 -6.77 -12.82 1.03
CA LEU A 376 -6.23 -14.12 1.43
C LEU A 376 -7.31 -15.09 1.91
N TYR A 377 -8.28 -14.60 2.68
CA TYR A 377 -9.45 -15.37 3.12
C TYR A 377 -10.22 -15.94 1.93
N ALA A 378 -10.50 -15.12 0.92
CA ALA A 378 -11.22 -15.55 -0.28
C ALA A 378 -10.51 -16.69 -1.01
N LEU A 379 -9.17 -16.66 -1.04
CA LEU A 379 -8.36 -17.71 -1.65
C LEU A 379 -8.28 -18.96 -0.77
N LEU A 380 -7.89 -18.81 0.50
CA LEU A 380 -7.54 -19.91 1.39
C LEU A 380 -8.75 -20.73 1.86
N ARG A 381 -9.92 -20.08 1.96
CA ARG A 381 -11.16 -20.75 2.35
C ARG A 381 -11.61 -21.77 1.31
N LYS A 382 -11.44 -21.46 0.03
CA LYS A 382 -11.98 -22.27 -1.06
C LYS A 382 -10.93 -23.09 -1.80
N TYR A 383 -9.70 -22.61 -1.86
CA TYR A 383 -8.67 -23.20 -2.68
C TYR A 383 -7.45 -23.62 -1.86
N LYS A 384 -6.87 -24.73 -2.29
CA LYS A 384 -5.47 -25.05 -2.06
C LYS A 384 -4.68 -24.57 -3.26
N PHE A 385 -3.52 -23.98 -3.04
CA PHE A 385 -2.71 -23.50 -4.15
C PHE A 385 -1.24 -23.86 -4.03
N THR A 386 -0.63 -24.18 -5.18
CA THR A 386 0.77 -24.59 -5.30
C THR A 386 1.47 -23.79 -6.39
N LEU A 387 2.79 -23.65 -6.28
CA LEU A 387 3.56 -22.85 -7.23
C LEU A 387 3.62 -23.53 -8.61
N ASN A 388 3.13 -22.86 -9.64
CA ASN A 388 3.17 -23.39 -11.00
C ASN A 388 4.57 -23.23 -11.62
N LYS A 389 4.95 -24.18 -12.50
CA LYS A 389 6.22 -24.17 -13.24
C LYS A 389 6.47 -22.95 -14.13
N LYS A 390 5.43 -22.16 -14.47
CA LYS A 390 5.57 -20.88 -15.19
C LYS A 390 6.26 -19.80 -14.33
N THR A 391 6.23 -19.92 -13.01
CA THR A 391 6.94 -19.01 -12.11
C THR A 391 8.43 -19.28 -12.18
N LYS A 392 9.21 -18.26 -12.60
CA LYS A 392 10.67 -18.35 -12.63
C LYS A 392 11.23 -18.37 -11.21
N ARG A 393 12.20 -19.26 -10.97
CA ARG A 393 12.88 -19.42 -9.68
C ARG A 393 14.41 -19.36 -9.86
N PRO A 394 15.16 -18.79 -8.90
CA PRO A 394 14.67 -18.03 -7.74
C PRO A 394 13.91 -16.77 -8.17
N LEU A 395 13.05 -16.24 -7.30
CA LEU A 395 12.31 -15.02 -7.59
C LEU A 395 13.30 -13.84 -7.67
N VAL A 396 13.34 -13.16 -8.81
CA VAL A 396 14.20 -11.99 -9.02
C VAL A 396 13.32 -10.75 -8.94
N PHE A 397 13.72 -9.77 -8.14
CA PHE A 397 13.01 -8.50 -8.05
C PHE A 397 13.35 -7.56 -9.20
N SER A 398 12.32 -6.89 -9.71
CA SER A 398 12.44 -5.82 -10.68
C SER A 398 13.35 -4.72 -10.16
N LYS A 399 14.29 -4.30 -11.01
CA LYS A 399 15.13 -3.12 -10.78
C LYS A 399 14.48 -1.85 -11.35
N ALA A 400 13.33 -1.99 -12.01
CA ALA A 400 12.57 -0.88 -12.54
C ALA A 400 11.58 -0.38 -11.48
N GLY A 401 11.46 0.93 -11.31
CA GLY A 401 10.51 1.53 -10.38
C GLY A 401 10.95 1.55 -8.91
N ILE A 402 10.02 1.99 -8.05
CA ILE A 402 10.26 2.26 -6.61
C ILE A 402 9.71 1.13 -5.73
N LEU A 403 8.68 0.42 -6.20
CA LEU A 403 8.00 -0.62 -5.42
C LEU A 403 8.66 -1.98 -5.61
N THR A 404 8.68 -2.78 -4.56
CA THR A 404 9.12 -4.18 -4.62
C THR A 404 8.14 -5.00 -5.45
N SER A 405 8.63 -5.55 -6.56
CA SER A 405 7.87 -6.39 -7.48
C SER A 405 8.82 -7.44 -8.10
N PRO A 406 8.30 -8.59 -8.55
CA PRO A 406 9.10 -9.54 -9.31
C PRO A 406 9.34 -9.08 -10.77
N GLU A 407 10.45 -9.47 -11.40
CA GLU A 407 10.73 -9.21 -12.84
C GLU A 407 9.74 -9.93 -13.78
N GLY A 408 8.97 -10.89 -13.27
CA GLY A 408 7.93 -11.58 -14.02
C GLY A 408 6.78 -12.00 -13.11
N SER A 409 5.75 -12.61 -13.68
CA SER A 409 4.54 -13.00 -12.95
C SER A 409 4.76 -14.17 -11.99
N ILE A 410 3.96 -14.19 -10.92
CA ILE A 410 3.84 -15.31 -9.99
C ILE A 410 2.60 -16.11 -10.38
N TRP A 411 2.82 -17.29 -10.95
CA TRP A 411 1.79 -18.23 -11.38
C TRP A 411 1.57 -19.33 -10.33
N VAL A 412 0.31 -19.59 -10.00
CA VAL A 412 -0.11 -20.66 -9.08
C VAL A 412 -1.14 -21.57 -9.75
N ASP A 413 -1.11 -22.85 -9.38
CA ASP A 413 -2.20 -23.79 -9.67
C ASP A 413 -3.17 -23.77 -8.48
N LEU A 414 -4.46 -23.66 -8.76
CA LEU A 414 -5.54 -23.65 -7.77
C LEU A 414 -6.29 -24.99 -7.83
N GLU A 415 -6.50 -25.61 -6.68
CA GLU A 415 -7.34 -26.80 -6.49
C GLU A 415 -8.47 -26.45 -5.53
N GLU A 416 -9.73 -26.64 -5.96
CA GLU A 416 -10.88 -26.43 -5.08
C GLU A 416 -10.92 -27.50 -3.98
N ILE A 417 -11.11 -27.06 -2.75
CA ILE A 417 -11.20 -27.93 -1.58
C ILE A 417 -12.66 -28.37 -1.44
N LYS A 418 -12.87 -29.67 -1.17
CA LYS A 418 -14.18 -30.31 -1.09
C LYS A 418 -14.85 -30.14 0.26
#